data_AF-A0AA97E515-F1
#
_entry.id   AF-A0AA97E515-F1
#
_cell.length_a   1.000
_cell.length_b   1.000
_cell.length_c   1.000
_cell.angle_alpha   90.00
_cell.angle_beta   90.00
_cell.angle_gamma   90.00
#
_symmetry.space_group_name_H-M   'P 1'
#
loop_
_entity.id
_entity.type
_entity.pdbx_description
1 polymer ?
#
loop_
_entity_poly.entity_id
_entity_poly.type
_entity_poly.pdbx_seq_one_letter_code
_entity_poly.pdbx_strand_id
1 'polypeptide(L)'
;MINVSHRTCRRLASAIQVALRIPDGDALVFLIGRGHEASNLDALETWVKETLPQLEEECGKAVLPYLLVHLESTMERWGAA
;
A
#
# COMPACT_ATOMS: atom_id res chain seq x y z
N MET A 1 -2.21 -10.61 1.74
CA MET A 1 -0.91 -10.05 2.16
C MET A 1 0.04 -10.12 0.98
N ILE A 2 -0.05 -9.11 0.12
CA ILE A 2 0.96 -8.84 -0.88
C ILE A 2 2.29 -8.71 -0.13
N ASN A 3 3.20 -9.64 -0.37
CA ASN A 3 4.57 -9.50 0.10
C ASN A 3 5.24 -8.45 -0.77
N VAL A 4 5.05 -7.17 -0.40
CA VAL A 4 5.66 -6.06 -1.12
C VAL A 4 7.15 -6.11 -0.86
N SER A 5 7.92 -6.37 -1.91
CA SER A 5 9.37 -6.42 -1.79
C SER A 5 9.93 -5.10 -1.26
N HIS A 6 10.97 -5.16 -0.45
CA HIS A 6 11.70 -3.97 0.02
C HIS A 6 12.11 -3.05 -1.14
N ARG A 7 12.51 -3.63 -2.29
CA ARG A 7 12.81 -2.87 -3.51
C ARG A 7 11.61 -2.08 -4.03
N THR A 8 10.41 -2.64 -3.96
CA THR A 8 9.18 -1.94 -4.36
C THR A 8 8.86 -0.79 -3.41
N CYS A 9 8.95 -1.02 -2.10
CA CYS A 9 8.75 0.05 -1.09
C CYS A 9 9.70 1.21 -1.34
N ARG A 10 10.99 0.94 -1.55
CA ARG A 10 11.98 1.99 -1.83
C ARG A 10 11.71 2.77 -3.11
N ARG A 11 11.27 2.09 -4.17
CA ARG A 11 10.91 2.75 -5.45
C ARG A 11 9.72 3.68 -5.28
N LEU A 12 8.70 3.26 -4.54
CA LEU A 12 7.53 4.09 -4.25
C LEU A 12 7.91 5.27 -3.35
N ALA A 13 8.68 5.04 -2.29
CA ALA A 13 9.19 6.09 -1.42
C ALA A 13 9.98 7.15 -2.20
N SER A 14 10.88 6.72 -3.09
CA SER A 14 11.62 7.62 -3.98
C SER A 14 10.70 8.39 -4.93
N ALA A 15 9.71 7.73 -5.53
CA ALA A 15 8.75 8.40 -6.40
C ALA A 15 7.92 9.45 -5.65
N ILE A 16 7.51 9.16 -4.40
CA ILE A 16 6.81 10.10 -3.52
C ILE A 16 7.72 11.29 -3.18
N GLN A 17 8.97 11.02 -2.81
CA GLN A 17 9.94 12.07 -2.47
C GLN A 17 10.10 13.05 -3.62
N VAL A 18 10.23 12.54 -4.85
CA VAL A 18 10.32 13.35 -6.08
C VAL A 18 9.02 14.09 -6.36
N ALA A 19 7.88 13.40 -6.33
CA ALA A 19 6.57 13.98 -6.66
C ALA A 19 6.20 15.13 -5.72
N LEU A 20 6.51 15.00 -4.43
CA LEU A 20 6.21 16.00 -3.40
C LEU A 20 7.35 17.00 -3.19
N ARG A 21 8.45 16.90 -3.94
CA ARG A 21 9.66 17.73 -3.80
C ARG A 21 10.18 17.76 -2.35
N ILE A 22 10.12 16.61 -1.68
CA ILE A 22 10.62 16.46 -0.31
C ILE A 22 12.15 16.56 -0.36
N PRO A 23 12.76 17.50 0.39
CA PRO A 23 14.19 17.68 0.38
C PRO A 23 14.91 16.50 1.04
N ASP A 24 16.21 16.41 0.80
CA ASP A 24 17.10 15.59 1.62
C ASP A 24 17.12 16.12 3.07
N GLY A 25 17.48 15.25 4.02
CA GLY A 25 17.41 15.51 5.46
C GLY A 25 16.63 14.41 6.17
N ASP A 26 16.20 14.66 7.41
CA ASP A 26 15.59 13.68 8.31
C ASP A 26 14.33 14.19 9.04
N ALA A 27 13.84 15.39 8.70
CA ALA A 27 12.67 15.99 9.35
C ALA A 27 11.41 15.10 9.32
N LEU A 28 11.22 14.29 8.27
CA LEU A 28 10.08 13.37 8.15
C LEU A 28 10.17 12.17 9.09
N VAL A 29 11.35 11.85 9.63
CA VAL A 29 11.49 10.77 10.62
C VAL A 29 10.61 11.05 11.84
N PHE A 30 10.48 12.32 12.25
CA PHE A 30 9.62 12.74 13.37
C PHE A 30 8.12 12.70 13.06
N LEU A 31 7.74 12.77 11.78
CA LEU A 31 6.34 12.86 11.36
C LEU A 31 5.75 11.50 11.00
N ILE A 32 6.49 10.71 10.23
CA ILE A 32 6.01 9.45 9.64
C ILE A 32 6.89 8.25 9.97
N GLY A 33 8.10 8.48 10.50
CA GLY A 33 9.05 7.42 10.84
C GLY A 33 8.76 6.72 12.17
N ARG A 34 9.68 5.85 12.56
CA ARG A 34 9.72 5.14 13.85
C ARG A 34 10.92 5.54 14.70
N GLY A 35 11.74 6.47 14.22
CA GLY A 35 12.89 7.03 14.93
C GLY A 35 14.19 6.27 14.71
N HIS A 36 14.19 5.25 13.85
CA HIS A 36 15.40 4.49 13.49
C HIS A 36 15.89 4.79 12.07
N GLU A 37 15.12 5.55 11.29
CA GLU A 37 15.43 5.93 9.92
C GLU A 37 16.51 7.01 9.87
N ALA A 38 17.41 6.92 8.89
CA ALA A 38 18.54 7.86 8.76
C ALA A 38 18.21 9.06 7.86
N SER A 39 17.06 9.06 7.18
CA SER A 39 16.68 10.09 6.23
C SER A 39 15.16 10.14 5.99
N ASN A 40 14.71 11.22 5.35
CA ASN A 40 13.35 11.39 4.84
C ASN A 40 12.95 10.27 3.89
N LEU A 41 13.88 9.81 3.04
CA LEU A 41 13.63 8.70 2.13
C LEU A 41 13.41 7.39 2.88
N ASP A 42 14.22 7.13 3.91
CA ASP A 42 14.06 5.94 4.73
C ASP A 42 12.77 5.99 5.54
N ALA A 43 12.38 7.17 6.06
CA ALA A 43 11.09 7.38 6.71
C ALA A 43 9.90 7.14 5.76
N LEU A 44 10.00 7.61 4.52
CA LEU A 44 9.01 7.33 3.48
C LEU A 44 8.95 5.84 3.14
N GLU A 45 10.10 5.15 3.12
CA GLU A 45 10.13 3.71 2.88
C GLU A 45 9.45 2.91 4.00
N THR A 46 9.72 3.25 5.27
CA THR A 46 8.99 2.68 6.42
C THR A 46 7.49 2.94 6.28
N TRP A 47 7.11 4.18 6.01
CA TRP A 47 5.71 4.56 5.86
C TRP A 47 5.01 3.78 4.75
N VAL A 48 5.60 3.69 3.54
CA VAL A 48 5.06 2.90 2.43
C VAL A 48 4.87 1.43 2.83
N LYS A 49 5.87 0.85 3.49
CA LYS A 49 5.83 -0.56 3.93
C LYS A 49 4.68 -0.85 4.89
N GLU A 50 4.33 0.10 5.73
CA GLU A 50 3.25 -0.04 6.71
C GLU A 50 1.87 0.33 6.14
N THR A 51 1.80 1.30 5.22
CA THR A 51 0.54 1.77 4.61
C THR A 51 0.00 0.81 3.56
N LEU A 52 0.86 0.19 2.73
CA LEU A 52 0.40 -0.68 1.64
C LEU A 52 -0.46 -1.87 2.09
N PRO A 53 -0.10 -2.63 3.16
CA PRO A 53 -0.94 -3.72 3.65
C PRO A 53 -2.31 -3.24 4.14
N GLN A 54 -2.38 -2.06 4.77
CA GLN A 54 -3.64 -1.48 5.25
C GLN A 54 -4.54 -1.11 4.06
N LEU A 55 -3.96 -0.48 3.03
CA LEU A 55 -4.68 -0.16 1.80
C LEU A 55 -5.17 -1.42 1.07
N GLU A 56 -4.36 -2.49 0.99
CA GLU A 56 -4.77 -3.78 0.42
C GLU A 56 -6.00 -4.33 1.16
N GLU A 57 -5.97 -4.31 2.49
CA GLU A 57 -7.06 -4.81 3.32
C GLU A 57 -8.35 -3.98 3.12
N GLU A 58 -8.25 -2.65 3.11
CA GLU A 58 -9.38 -1.76 2.86
C GLU A 58 -9.96 -1.95 1.46
N CYS A 59 -9.12 -2.03 0.43
CA CYS A 59 -9.56 -2.31 -0.93
C CYS A 59 -10.21 -3.70 -1.03
N GLY A 60 -9.64 -4.71 -0.36
CA GLY A 60 -10.21 -6.06 -0.29
C GLY A 60 -11.60 -6.06 0.33
N LYS A 61 -11.78 -5.35 1.46
CA LYS A 61 -13.08 -5.19 2.11
C LYS A 61 -14.08 -4.47 1.22
N ALA A 62 -13.65 -3.45 0.49
CA ALA A 62 -14.52 -2.70 -0.42
C ALA A 62 -14.95 -3.52 -1.65
N VAL A 63 -14.06 -4.36 -2.19
CA VAL A 63 -14.32 -5.12 -3.42
C VAL A 63 -15.05 -6.44 -3.17
N LEU A 64 -14.91 -7.03 -1.97
CA LEU A 64 -15.46 -8.33 -1.64
C LEU A 64 -16.97 -8.44 -1.88
N PRO A 65 -17.83 -7.48 -1.49
CA PRO A 65 -19.28 -7.56 -1.76
C PRO A 65 -19.59 -7.66 -3.26
N TYR A 66 -18.86 -6.90 -4.09
CA TYR A 66 -19.02 -6.96 -5.54
C TYR A 66 -18.63 -8.34 -6.11
N LEU A 67 -17.52 -8.90 -5.64
CA LEU A 67 -17.07 -10.23 -6.06
C LEU A 67 -18.06 -11.32 -5.65
N LEU A 68 -18.65 -11.23 -4.47
CA LEU A 68 -19.66 -12.17 -3.98
C LEU A 68 -20.91 -12.17 -4.87
N VAL A 69 -21.48 -10.99 -5.14
CA VAL A 69 -22.66 -10.85 -6.01
C VAL A 69 -22.38 -11.40 -7.42
N HIS A 70 -21.20 -11.12 -7.97
CA HIS A 70 -20.81 -11.64 -9.28
C HIS A 70 -20.64 -13.15 -9.29
N LEU A 71 -20.06 -13.73 -8.23
CA LEU A 71 -19.89 -15.16 -8.12
C LEU A 71 -21.23 -15.88 -8.00
N GLU A 72 -22.12 -15.40 -7.13
CA GLU A 72 -23.49 -15.92 -6.97
C GLU A 72 -24.24 -15.93 -8.31
N SER A 73 -24.27 -14.79 -9.00
CA SER A 73 -24.91 -14.67 -10.32
C SER A 73 -24.31 -15.64 -11.36
N THR A 74 -23.01 -15.90 -11.28
CA THR A 74 -22.33 -16.84 -12.18
C THR A 74 -22.70 -18.28 -11.87
N MET A 75 -22.81 -18.64 -10.58
CA MET A 75 -23.20 -19.97 -10.14
C MET A 75 -24.65 -20.29 -10.49
N GLU A 76 -25.57 -19.34 -10.33
CA GLU A 76 -26.97 -19.49 -10.74
C GLU A 76 -27.09 -19.79 -12.24
N ARG A 77 -26.33 -19.07 -13.07
CA ARG A 77 -26.28 -19.30 -14.52
C ARG A 77 -25.71 -20.66 -14.89
N TRP A 78 -24.76 -21.19 -14.10
CA TRP A 78 -24.22 -22.52 -14.33
C TRP A 78 -25.23 -23.61 -13.95
N GLY A 79 -25.92 -23.48 -12.81
CA GLY A 79 -26.93 -24.47 -12.39
C GLY A 79 -28.19 -24.53 -13.26
N ALA A 80 -28.42 -23.51 -14.09
CA ALA A 80 -29.54 -23.43 -15.02
C ALA A 80 -29.24 -24.00 -16.44
N ALA A 81 -28.02 -24.48 -16.69
CA ALA A 81 -27.59 -25.10 -17.94
C ALA A 81 -27.51 -26.63 -17.81
#